data_AF-A0A2E4P3I6-F1
#
_entry.id   AF-A0A2E4P3I6-F1
#
_cell.length_a   1.000
_cell.length_b   1.000
_cell.length_c   1.000
_cell.angle_alpha   90.00
_cell.angle_beta   90.00
_cell.angle_gamma   90.00
#
_symmetry.space_group_name_H-M   'P 1'
#
loop_
_entity.id
_entity.type
_entity.pdbx_description
1 polymer ?
#
loop_
_entity_poly.entity_id
_entity_poly.type
_entity_poly.pdbx_seq_one_letter_code
_entity_poly.pdbx_strand_id
1 'polypeptide(L)'
;MNEFNEILKIILVEYWFISWPIILIGIIISHYFNKKRFKEEDILLNKMGFNRTTESLKLSIPSKGWFGGKNINPITSEKYPHILIYLREISQGEGGVHQTRILRLKSKRNNKFPQFTLRKESFFDKLRKDIDYRNSPEFSNKFFLKSLGDNENKLAVEKLFKNFSLQKKLLSNPLNIESNGDEIFYYWEGVKFPLEELPQRISEVEFLHDNFFDV
;
A
#
# COMPACT_ATOMS: atom_id res chain seq x y z
N MET A 1 -16.73 -0.07 36.75
CA MET A 1 -17.22 -0.80 35.55
C MET A 1 -18.75 -0.87 35.48
N ASN A 2 -19.50 -0.71 36.59
CA ASN A 2 -20.96 -0.69 36.58
C ASN A 2 -21.59 0.65 36.15
N GLU A 3 -21.00 1.80 36.46
CA GLU A 3 -21.60 3.12 36.14
C GLU A 3 -21.62 3.45 34.64
N PHE A 4 -20.57 3.08 33.88
CA PHE A 4 -20.53 3.32 32.44
C PHE A 4 -21.63 2.54 31.70
N ASN A 5 -21.90 1.30 32.13
CA ASN A 5 -22.94 0.45 31.54
C ASN A 5 -24.36 0.92 31.90
N GLU A 6 -24.56 1.46 33.10
CA GLU A 6 -25.82 2.09 33.52
C GLU A 6 -26.10 3.37 32.72
N ILE A 7 -25.10 4.24 32.54
CA ILE A 7 -25.20 5.45 31.70
C ILE A 7 -25.50 5.08 30.25
N LEU A 8 -24.84 4.06 29.70
CA LEU A 8 -25.10 3.58 28.33
C LEU A 8 -26.53 3.06 28.18
N LYS A 9 -27.06 2.34 29.18
CA LYS A 9 -28.44 1.85 29.21
C LYS A 9 -29.46 2.99 29.23
N ILE A 10 -29.26 4.00 30.06
CA ILE A 10 -30.15 5.17 30.13
C ILE A 10 -30.17 5.90 28.78
N ILE A 11 -29.00 6.14 28.17
CA ILE A 11 -28.89 6.79 26.85
C ILE A 11 -29.56 5.94 25.74
N LEU A 12 -29.38 4.61 25.77
CA LEU A 12 -29.92 3.70 24.75
C LEU A 12 -31.40 3.39 24.91
N VAL A 13 -31.98 3.51 26.10
CA VAL A 13 -33.39 3.15 26.38
C VAL A 13 -34.29 4.37 26.49
N GLU A 14 -33.83 5.45 27.14
CA GLU A 14 -34.66 6.66 27.32
C GLU A 14 -34.48 7.67 26.17
N TYR A 15 -33.29 7.73 25.55
CA TYR A 15 -32.97 8.71 24.50
C TYR A 15 -32.76 8.07 23.13
N TRP A 16 -33.25 6.84 22.92
CA TRP A 16 -33.11 6.11 21.65
C TRP A 16 -33.64 6.90 20.45
N PHE A 17 -34.72 7.67 20.64
CA PHE A 17 -35.33 8.52 19.61
C PHE A 17 -34.49 9.77 19.26
N ILE A 18 -33.51 10.15 20.08
CA ILE A 18 -32.54 11.23 19.81
C ILE A 18 -31.22 10.66 19.29
N SER A 19 -30.74 9.57 19.88
CA SER A 19 -29.48 8.93 19.48
C SER A 19 -29.57 8.28 18.09
N TRP A 20 -30.69 7.65 17.74
CA TRP A 20 -30.87 7.06 16.40
C TRP A 20 -30.79 8.07 15.25
N PRO A 21 -31.51 9.21 15.29
CA PRO A 21 -31.38 10.24 14.27
C PRO A 21 -29.95 10.78 14.14
N ILE A 22 -29.23 10.99 15.26
CA ILE A 22 -27.84 11.46 15.22
C ILE A 22 -26.93 10.43 14.55
N ILE A 23 -27.08 9.15 14.88
CA ILE A 23 -26.32 8.05 14.25
C ILE A 23 -26.65 7.98 12.74
N LEU A 24 -27.93 8.05 12.36
CA LEU A 24 -28.36 8.04 10.96
C LEU A 24 -27.80 9.23 10.18
N ILE A 25 -27.87 10.44 10.75
CA ILE A 25 -27.28 11.64 10.15
C ILE A 25 -25.77 11.45 9.98
N GLY A 26 -25.07 10.92 10.98
CA GLY A 26 -23.64 10.60 10.89
C GLY A 26 -23.33 9.61 9.76
N ILE A 27 -24.13 8.55 9.60
CA ILE A 27 -24.00 7.58 8.51
C ILE A 27 -24.24 8.24 7.15
N ILE A 28 -25.29 9.05 7.01
CA ILE A 28 -25.64 9.75 5.77
C ILE A 28 -24.53 10.73 5.38
N ILE A 29 -24.04 11.52 6.34
CA ILE A 29 -22.95 12.48 6.14
C ILE A 29 -21.67 11.74 5.71
N SER A 30 -21.30 10.66 6.42
CA SER A 30 -20.15 9.83 6.08
C SER A 30 -20.27 9.26 4.66
N HIS A 31 -21.44 8.72 4.31
CA HIS A 31 -21.71 8.20 2.97
C HIS A 31 -21.59 9.29 1.89
N TYR A 32 -22.13 10.49 2.14
CA TYR A 32 -22.05 11.62 1.23
C TYR A 32 -20.60 12.06 0.99
N PHE A 33 -19.81 12.25 2.06
CA PHE A 33 -18.41 12.64 1.94
C PHE A 33 -17.56 11.57 1.24
N ASN A 34 -17.78 10.29 1.56
CA ASN A 34 -17.08 9.19 0.87
C ASN A 34 -17.41 9.16 -0.62
N LYS A 35 -18.69 9.32 -1.00
CA LYS A 35 -19.13 9.37 -2.39
C LYS A 35 -18.55 10.57 -3.13
N LYS A 36 -18.54 11.75 -2.49
CA LYS A 36 -17.93 12.97 -3.04
C LYS A 36 -16.43 12.77 -3.30
N ARG A 37 -15.68 12.27 -2.32
CA ARG A 37 -14.24 11.98 -2.45
C ARG A 37 -13.97 10.98 -3.56
N PHE A 38 -14.78 9.93 -3.67
CA PHE A 38 -14.62 8.93 -4.71
C PHE A 38 -14.83 9.51 -6.11
N LYS A 39 -15.81 10.41 -6.27
CA LYS A 39 -16.08 11.13 -7.52
C LYS A 39 -14.95 12.10 -7.88
N GLU A 40 -14.44 12.84 -6.91
CA GLU A 40 -13.29 13.73 -7.10
C GLU A 40 -12.04 12.93 -7.53
N GLU A 41 -11.81 11.77 -6.90
CA GLU A 41 -10.72 10.88 -7.28
C GLU A 41 -10.90 10.34 -8.69
N ASP A 42 -12.13 10.00 -9.09
CA ASP A 42 -12.42 9.55 -10.46
C ASP A 42 -12.10 10.64 -11.49
N ILE A 43 -12.54 11.87 -11.23
CA ILE A 43 -12.28 13.02 -12.11
C ILE A 43 -10.77 13.24 -12.24
N LEU A 44 -10.01 13.16 -11.14
CA LEU A 44 -8.57 13.31 -11.17
C LEU A 44 -7.90 12.19 -11.97
N LEU A 45 -8.24 10.93 -11.69
CA LEU A 45 -7.70 9.77 -12.39
C LEU A 45 -7.98 9.81 -13.89
N ASN A 46 -9.21 10.13 -14.28
CA ASN A 46 -9.62 10.24 -15.68
C ASN A 46 -8.81 11.33 -16.41
N LYS A 47 -8.58 12.49 -15.76
CA LYS A 47 -7.71 13.56 -16.31
C LYS A 47 -6.27 13.11 -16.51
N MET A 48 -5.78 12.17 -15.70
CA MET A 48 -4.46 11.58 -15.84
C MET A 48 -4.40 10.42 -16.85
N GLY A 49 -5.54 10.01 -17.41
CA GLY A 49 -5.65 8.89 -18.35
C GLY A 49 -5.81 7.52 -17.67
N PHE A 50 -6.22 7.51 -16.40
CA PHE A 50 -6.54 6.29 -15.65
C PHE A 50 -8.05 6.13 -15.49
N ASN A 51 -8.54 4.90 -15.62
CA ASN A 51 -9.95 4.56 -15.46
C ASN A 51 -10.11 3.45 -14.42
N ARG A 52 -11.13 3.55 -13.57
CA ARG A 52 -11.51 2.45 -12.69
C ARG A 52 -12.17 1.33 -13.48
N THR A 53 -11.89 0.09 -13.07
CA THR A 53 -12.55 -1.10 -13.62
C THR A 53 -13.29 -1.87 -12.52
N THR A 54 -14.16 -2.78 -12.92
CA THR A 54 -14.89 -3.68 -12.01
C THR A 54 -14.29 -5.07 -11.99
N GLU A 55 -13.15 -5.26 -12.64
CA GLU A 55 -12.54 -6.57 -12.80
C GLU A 55 -11.98 -7.10 -11.48
N SER A 56 -12.08 -8.42 -11.27
CA SER A 56 -11.48 -9.05 -10.10
C SER A 56 -9.96 -9.14 -10.25
N LEU A 57 -9.20 -8.62 -9.29
CA LEU A 57 -7.75 -8.69 -9.29
C LEU A 57 -7.22 -9.95 -8.58
N LYS A 58 -6.67 -10.88 -9.35
CA LYS A 58 -5.86 -11.98 -8.83
C LYS A 58 -4.38 -11.64 -8.97
N LEU A 59 -3.77 -11.19 -7.88
CA LEU A 59 -2.35 -10.81 -7.84
C LEU A 59 -1.55 -11.72 -6.91
N SER A 60 -0.31 -11.98 -7.28
CA SER A 60 0.64 -12.74 -6.47
C SER A 60 1.61 -11.78 -5.79
N ILE A 61 1.20 -11.23 -4.64
CA ILE A 61 2.06 -10.37 -3.81
C ILE A 61 2.83 -11.27 -2.83
N PRO A 62 4.16 -11.15 -2.73
CA PRO A 62 4.97 -12.01 -1.86
C PRO A 62 4.57 -12.03 -0.38
N SER A 63 4.15 -10.90 0.19
CA SER A 63 3.73 -10.74 1.59
C SER A 63 2.40 -11.42 1.95
N LYS A 64 1.88 -12.34 1.12
CA LYS A 64 0.64 -13.11 1.35
C LYS A 64 0.56 -13.83 2.72
N GLY A 65 1.65 -13.87 3.48
CA GLY A 65 1.86 -14.78 4.59
C GLY A 65 1.13 -14.54 5.92
N TRP A 66 0.46 -13.42 6.20
CA TRP A 66 -0.16 -13.28 7.54
C TRP A 66 -1.63 -12.87 7.65
N PHE A 67 -2.22 -12.10 6.72
CA PHE A 67 -3.66 -11.82 6.77
C PHE A 67 -4.23 -11.74 5.36
N GLY A 68 -5.24 -12.56 5.08
CA GLY A 68 -6.01 -12.52 3.84
C GLY A 68 -6.50 -11.09 3.60
N GLY A 69 -6.24 -10.57 2.40
CA GLY A 69 -6.64 -9.23 2.02
C GLY A 69 -7.31 -9.23 0.67
N LYS A 70 -8.33 -8.38 0.51
CA LYS A 70 -9.07 -8.24 -0.73
C LYS A 70 -8.48 -7.11 -1.56
N ASN A 71 -8.20 -7.38 -2.83
CA ASN A 71 -7.84 -6.32 -3.77
C ASN A 71 -9.12 -5.77 -4.39
N ILE A 72 -9.35 -4.47 -4.27
CA ILE A 72 -10.55 -3.77 -4.75
C ILE A 72 -10.18 -2.51 -5.52
N ASN A 73 -11.17 -1.95 -6.23
CA ASN A 73 -11.06 -0.70 -6.98
C ASN A 73 -9.83 -0.67 -7.90
N PRO A 74 -9.68 -1.66 -8.81
CA PRO A 74 -8.63 -1.60 -9.82
C PRO A 74 -8.78 -0.34 -10.66
N ILE A 75 -7.65 0.25 -10.99
CA ILE A 75 -7.49 1.44 -11.81
C ILE A 75 -6.41 1.12 -12.83
N THR A 76 -6.76 1.17 -14.11
CA THR A 76 -5.89 0.84 -15.25
C THR A 76 -5.77 2.04 -16.17
N SER A 77 -4.83 1.99 -17.12
CA SER A 77 -4.69 3.00 -18.14
C SER A 77 -4.30 2.37 -19.47
N GLU A 78 -4.96 2.79 -20.55
CA GLU A 78 -4.52 2.44 -21.91
C GLU A 78 -3.23 3.18 -22.26
N LYS A 79 -3.04 4.39 -21.74
CA LYS A 79 -1.83 5.20 -21.93
C LYS A 79 -0.64 4.62 -21.16
N TYR A 80 -0.89 4.05 -19.98
CA TYR A 80 0.13 3.45 -19.10
C TYR A 80 -0.21 1.98 -18.78
N PRO A 81 -0.16 1.06 -19.77
CA PRO A 81 -0.66 -0.31 -19.61
C PRO A 81 0.16 -1.17 -18.63
N HIS A 82 1.37 -0.72 -18.30
CA HIS A 82 2.25 -1.36 -17.33
C HIS A 82 1.89 -1.02 -15.88
N ILE A 83 1.04 0.00 -15.65
CA ILE A 83 0.63 0.47 -14.31
C ILE A 83 -0.76 -0.05 -13.98
N LEU A 84 -0.89 -0.64 -12.80
CA LEU A 84 -2.15 -0.98 -12.16
C LEU A 84 -2.17 -0.37 -10.77
N ILE A 85 -3.20 0.39 -10.43
CA ILE A 85 -3.40 0.94 -9.09
C ILE A 85 -4.61 0.26 -8.47
N TYR A 86 -4.56 -0.12 -7.21
CA TYR A 86 -5.69 -0.71 -6.52
C TYR A 86 -5.60 -0.48 -5.01
N LEU A 87 -6.68 -0.75 -4.29
CA LEU A 87 -6.67 -0.77 -2.84
C LEU A 87 -6.59 -2.22 -2.36
N ARG A 88 -5.69 -2.49 -1.42
CA ARG A 88 -5.65 -3.74 -0.66
C ARG A 88 -6.31 -3.49 0.69
N GLU A 89 -7.38 -4.21 0.94
CA GLU A 89 -8.10 -4.23 2.21
C GLU A 89 -7.55 -5.33 3.10
N ILE A 90 -7.15 -4.99 4.32
CA ILE A 90 -6.70 -5.95 5.33
C ILE A 90 -7.60 -5.79 6.55
N SER A 91 -8.18 -6.90 7.02
CA SER A 91 -8.97 -6.91 8.25
C SER A 91 -8.07 -6.68 9.46
N GLN A 92 -8.48 -5.79 10.37
CA GLN A 92 -7.79 -5.53 11.64
C GLN A 92 -8.55 -6.12 12.85
N GLY A 93 -9.37 -7.15 12.65
CA GLY A 93 -10.20 -7.73 13.72
C GLY A 93 -11.56 -7.05 13.83
N GLU A 94 -12.12 -6.97 15.04
CA GLU A 94 -13.58 -6.81 15.31
C GLU A 94 -14.25 -5.50 14.85
N GLY A 95 -13.59 -4.59 14.13
CA GLY A 95 -14.29 -3.40 13.61
C GLY A 95 -13.59 -2.54 12.57
N GLY A 96 -12.42 -2.95 12.06
CA GLY A 96 -11.60 -2.10 11.20
C GLY A 96 -11.15 -2.80 9.93
N VAL A 97 -11.37 -2.14 8.79
CA VAL A 97 -10.70 -2.50 7.53
C VAL A 97 -9.65 -1.43 7.24
N HIS A 98 -8.39 -1.84 7.14
CA HIS A 98 -7.32 -0.96 6.70
C HIS A 98 -7.17 -1.07 5.18
N GLN A 99 -7.26 0.07 4.49
CA GLN A 99 -7.07 0.15 3.05
C GLN A 99 -5.70 0.76 2.75
N THR A 100 -4.89 0.04 1.99
CA THR A 100 -3.60 0.52 1.49
C THR A 100 -3.66 0.60 -0.03
N ARG A 101 -3.29 1.76 -0.59
CA ARG A 101 -3.16 1.90 -2.05
C ARG A 101 -1.85 1.25 -2.51
N ILE A 102 -1.96 0.36 -3.48
CA ILE A 102 -0.83 -0.32 -4.10
C ILE A 102 -0.70 0.18 -5.53
N LEU A 103 0.51 0.55 -5.91
CA LEU A 103 0.90 0.79 -7.31
C LEU A 103 1.69 -0.42 -7.78
N ARG A 104 1.13 -1.17 -8.71
CA ARG A 104 1.78 -2.33 -9.35
C ARG A 104 2.30 -1.91 -10.71
N LEU A 105 3.59 -2.11 -10.93
CA LEU A 105 4.25 -1.80 -12.20
C LEU A 105 4.85 -3.07 -12.80
N LYS A 106 4.69 -3.22 -14.10
CA LYS A 106 5.37 -4.20 -14.95
C LYS A 106 6.54 -3.54 -15.68
N SER A 107 7.51 -4.34 -16.09
CA SER A 107 8.55 -3.87 -17.00
C SER A 107 7.94 -3.39 -18.31
N LYS A 108 8.34 -2.20 -18.75
CA LYS A 108 8.06 -1.66 -20.10
C LYS A 108 8.86 -2.40 -21.17
N ARG A 109 9.95 -3.07 -20.76
CA ARG A 109 10.90 -3.78 -21.63
C ARG A 109 10.76 -5.31 -21.56
N ASN A 110 9.74 -5.79 -20.85
CA ASN A 110 9.48 -7.22 -20.61
C ASN A 110 10.63 -7.95 -19.86
N ASN A 111 11.35 -7.21 -19.02
CA ASN A 111 12.36 -7.74 -18.11
C ASN A 111 11.72 -8.49 -16.93
N LYS A 112 12.46 -9.45 -16.37
CA LYS A 112 12.17 -10.04 -15.06
C LYS A 112 12.89 -9.27 -13.96
N PHE A 113 12.31 -9.27 -12.77
CA PHE A 113 12.87 -8.63 -11.59
C PHE A 113 13.42 -9.66 -10.61
N PRO A 114 14.42 -9.30 -9.77
CA PRO A 114 14.72 -10.09 -8.59
C PRO A 114 13.49 -10.17 -7.67
N GLN A 115 13.27 -11.30 -7.01
CA GLN A 115 12.16 -11.50 -6.08
C GLN A 115 12.57 -11.09 -4.66
N PHE A 116 11.86 -10.15 -4.06
CA PHE A 116 12.19 -9.63 -2.74
C PHE A 116 11.00 -8.97 -2.05
N THR A 117 11.16 -8.74 -0.75
CA THR A 117 10.34 -7.83 0.04
C THR A 117 11.24 -6.82 0.74
N LEU A 118 10.96 -5.54 0.55
CA LEU A 118 11.54 -4.42 1.28
C LEU A 118 10.40 -3.74 2.04
N ARG A 119 10.55 -3.61 3.36
CA ARG A 119 9.61 -2.83 4.17
C ARG A 119 10.35 -2.12 5.28
N LYS A 120 9.68 -1.17 5.94
CA LYS A 120 10.23 -0.56 7.15
C LYS A 120 10.51 -1.63 8.20
N GLU A 121 11.69 -1.56 8.81
CA GLU A 121 12.07 -2.49 9.86
C GLU A 121 11.16 -2.31 11.08
N SER A 122 10.62 -3.42 11.60
CA SER A 122 9.81 -3.45 12.82
C SER A 122 10.62 -4.00 13.99
N PHE A 123 10.20 -3.73 15.22
CA PHE A 123 10.93 -4.18 16.43
C PHE A 123 11.20 -5.70 16.45
N PHE A 124 10.26 -6.52 15.96
CA PHE A 124 10.38 -7.97 15.90
C PHE A 124 11.27 -8.49 14.75
N ASP A 125 11.68 -7.63 13.82
CA ASP A 125 12.45 -8.03 12.65
C ASP A 125 13.93 -8.23 12.94
N LYS A 126 14.44 -7.60 14.00
CA LYS A 126 15.82 -7.78 14.49
C LYS A 126 16.20 -9.23 14.82
N LEU A 127 15.19 -10.09 14.97
CA LEU A 127 15.36 -11.52 15.25
C LEU A 127 15.30 -12.39 13.98
N ARG A 128 15.07 -11.79 12.82
CA ARG A 128 14.94 -12.49 11.52
C ARG A 128 16.14 -12.15 10.65
N LYS A 129 16.48 -13.08 9.75
CA LYS A 129 17.57 -12.87 8.79
C LYS A 129 17.09 -12.02 7.60
N ASP A 130 17.78 -10.93 7.36
CA ASP A 130 17.64 -10.04 6.21
C ASP A 130 19.02 -9.75 5.56
N ILE A 131 19.00 -8.84 4.57
CA ILE A 131 20.18 -8.39 3.83
C ILE A 131 20.59 -7.03 4.38
N ASP A 132 21.72 -7.03 5.09
CA ASP A 132 22.32 -5.82 5.65
C ASP A 132 23.50 -5.31 4.83
N TYR A 133 23.63 -3.99 4.78
CA TYR A 133 24.75 -3.29 4.15
C TYR A 133 25.58 -2.57 5.19
N ARG A 134 26.74 -3.13 5.54
CA ARG A 134 27.69 -2.51 6.50
C ARG A 134 28.12 -1.09 6.11
N ASN A 135 28.21 -0.81 4.81
CA ASN A 135 28.59 0.51 4.29
C ASN A 135 27.42 1.51 4.25
N SER A 136 26.20 1.05 4.57
CA SER A 136 24.98 1.85 4.60
C SER A 136 24.13 1.46 5.82
N PRO A 137 24.64 1.67 7.05
CA PRO A 137 23.95 1.27 8.26
C PRO A 137 22.60 1.97 8.44
N GLU A 138 22.47 3.22 7.98
CA GLU A 138 21.19 3.95 8.03
C GLU A 138 20.09 3.25 7.22
N PHE A 139 20.42 2.71 6.04
CA PHE A 139 19.48 1.95 5.22
C PHE A 139 19.10 0.64 5.92
N SER A 140 20.10 -0.10 6.40
CA SER A 140 19.91 -1.41 7.03
C SER A 140 19.09 -1.31 8.33
N ASN A 141 19.29 -0.25 9.12
CA ASN A 141 18.51 -0.01 10.35
C ASN A 141 17.09 0.54 10.11
N LYS A 142 16.78 0.97 8.88
CA LYS A 142 15.48 1.56 8.54
C LYS A 142 14.59 0.57 7.80
N PHE A 143 15.21 -0.35 7.06
CA PHE A 143 14.52 -1.26 6.16
C PHE A 143 14.90 -2.70 6.42
N PHE A 144 13.88 -3.55 6.50
CA PHE A 144 14.00 -4.99 6.46
C PHE A 144 13.94 -5.46 4.99
N LEU A 145 15.07 -5.90 4.44
CA LEU A 145 15.20 -6.40 3.06
C LEU A 145 15.40 -7.92 3.03
N LYS A 146 14.45 -8.63 2.41
CA LYS A 146 14.52 -10.09 2.28
C LYS A 146 14.44 -10.52 0.83
N SER A 147 15.40 -11.34 0.39
CA SER A 147 15.31 -12.07 -0.88
C SER A 147 14.39 -13.28 -0.78
N LEU A 148 13.77 -13.66 -1.88
CA LEU A 148 12.91 -14.84 -1.99
C LEU A 148 13.54 -15.86 -2.95
N GLY A 149 13.30 -17.15 -2.75
CA GLY A 149 13.88 -18.18 -3.63
C GLY A 149 15.34 -18.49 -3.32
N ASP A 150 16.13 -18.69 -4.37
CA ASP A 150 17.48 -19.27 -4.31
C ASP A 150 18.61 -18.26 -4.06
N ASN A 151 19.84 -18.78 -4.03
CA ASN A 151 21.05 -17.98 -3.81
C ASN A 151 21.36 -17.04 -4.99
N GLU A 152 21.01 -17.40 -6.23
CA GLU A 152 21.23 -16.53 -7.39
C GLU A 152 20.37 -15.28 -7.29
N ASN A 153 19.09 -15.46 -6.96
CA ASN A 153 18.19 -14.33 -6.68
C ASN A 153 18.67 -13.51 -5.49
N LYS A 154 19.16 -14.15 -4.41
CA LYS A 154 19.75 -13.43 -3.28
C LYS A 154 20.89 -12.50 -3.72
N LEU A 155 21.82 -12.98 -4.54
CA LEU A 155 22.92 -12.17 -5.07
C LEU A 155 22.42 -11.03 -5.97
N ALA A 156 21.37 -11.28 -6.77
CA ALA A 156 20.75 -10.25 -7.60
C ALA A 156 20.11 -9.13 -6.76
N VAL A 157 19.39 -9.48 -5.69
CA VAL A 157 18.81 -8.52 -4.73
C VAL A 157 19.91 -7.75 -4.01
N GLU A 158 20.96 -8.44 -3.53
CA GLU A 158 22.11 -7.81 -2.89
C GLU A 158 22.79 -6.79 -3.80
N LYS A 159 22.98 -7.12 -5.07
CA LYS A 159 23.57 -6.24 -6.07
C LYS A 159 22.67 -5.02 -6.35
N LEU A 160 21.37 -5.24 -6.51
CA LEU A 160 20.38 -4.18 -6.77
C LEU A 160 20.40 -3.12 -5.66
N PHE A 161 20.28 -3.55 -4.41
CA PHE A 161 20.21 -2.63 -3.27
C PHE A 161 21.57 -2.14 -2.80
N LYS A 162 22.70 -2.60 -3.37
CA LYS A 162 24.02 -1.99 -3.18
C LYS A 162 24.15 -0.61 -3.86
N ASN A 163 23.20 -0.24 -4.73
CA ASN A 163 23.16 1.07 -5.38
C ASN A 163 22.88 2.19 -4.36
N PHE A 164 23.88 3.03 -4.06
CA PHE A 164 23.76 4.13 -3.10
C PHE A 164 22.69 5.16 -3.48
N SER A 165 22.49 5.43 -4.77
CA SER A 165 21.47 6.37 -5.22
C SER A 165 20.05 5.85 -4.94
N LEU A 166 19.84 4.54 -5.14
CA LEU A 166 18.59 3.88 -4.78
C LEU A 166 18.37 3.96 -3.26
N GLN A 167 19.36 3.58 -2.47
CA GLN A 167 19.26 3.64 -1.01
C GLN A 167 18.94 5.06 -0.51
N LYS A 168 19.63 6.08 -1.02
CA LYS A 168 19.37 7.48 -0.66
C LYS A 168 17.95 7.93 -1.00
N LYS A 169 17.42 7.49 -2.15
CA LYS A 169 16.04 7.78 -2.57
C LYS A 169 15.02 7.12 -1.63
N LEU A 170 15.28 5.88 -1.21
CA LEU A 170 14.41 5.16 -0.27
C LEU A 170 14.49 5.73 1.15
N LEU A 171 15.67 6.19 1.59
CA LEU A 171 15.83 6.85 2.88
C LEU A 171 15.03 8.16 2.97
N SER A 172 15.01 8.95 1.90
CA SER A 172 14.29 10.24 1.86
C SER A 172 12.78 10.10 1.67
N ASN A 173 12.31 9.10 0.94
CA ASN A 173 10.90 8.78 0.82
C ASN A 173 10.64 7.28 1.09
N PRO A 174 10.58 6.86 2.37
CA PRO A 174 10.45 5.46 2.72
C PRO A 174 9.10 4.88 2.31
N LEU A 175 9.15 3.81 1.52
CA LEU A 175 8.01 3.00 1.10
C LEU A 175 8.34 1.52 1.16
N ASN A 176 7.30 0.70 1.12
CA ASN A 176 7.42 -0.74 0.98
C ASN A 176 7.44 -1.10 -0.51
N ILE A 177 8.30 -2.05 -0.86
CA ILE A 177 8.49 -2.53 -2.24
C ILE A 177 8.55 -4.04 -2.20
N GLU A 178 7.72 -4.70 -3.01
CA GLU A 178 7.74 -6.14 -3.16
C GLU A 178 7.84 -6.51 -4.63
N SER A 179 8.56 -7.59 -4.93
CA SER A 179 8.66 -8.13 -6.29
C SER A 179 8.39 -9.63 -6.28
N ASN A 180 7.52 -10.07 -7.17
CA ASN A 180 7.28 -11.50 -7.41
C ASN A 180 8.06 -12.05 -8.62
N GLY A 181 8.90 -11.21 -9.25
CA GLY A 181 9.70 -11.55 -10.41
C GLY A 181 9.12 -11.08 -11.74
N ASP A 182 7.81 -10.87 -11.81
CA ASP A 182 7.10 -10.38 -13.00
C ASP A 182 6.65 -8.93 -12.83
N GLU A 183 6.30 -8.55 -11.60
CA GLU A 183 5.69 -7.28 -11.25
C GLU A 183 6.30 -6.78 -9.94
N ILE A 184 6.40 -5.46 -9.81
CA ILE A 184 6.81 -4.79 -8.58
C ILE A 184 5.62 -4.03 -7.99
N PHE A 185 5.43 -4.15 -6.69
CA PHE A 185 4.35 -3.55 -5.91
C PHE A 185 4.94 -2.51 -4.96
N TYR A 186 4.45 -1.27 -5.06
CA TYR A 186 4.89 -0.13 -4.28
C TYR A 186 3.74 0.37 -3.41
N TYR A 187 4.00 0.58 -2.11
CA TYR A 187 2.97 1.07 -1.19
C TYR A 187 3.53 1.67 0.09
N TRP A 188 2.72 2.48 0.76
CA TRP A 188 3.00 3.01 2.09
C TRP A 188 1.98 2.44 3.07
N GLU A 189 2.42 1.46 3.85
CA GLU A 189 1.58 0.83 4.86
C GLU A 189 1.10 1.86 5.89
N GLY A 190 -0.19 1.79 6.23
CA GLY A 190 -0.81 2.72 7.19
C GLY A 190 -1.08 4.13 6.65
N VAL A 191 -0.60 4.50 5.46
CA VAL A 191 -0.67 5.89 4.99
C VAL A 191 -1.90 6.13 4.11
N LYS A 192 -2.72 7.11 4.52
CA LYS A 192 -3.81 7.66 3.71
C LYS A 192 -3.34 8.98 3.10
N PHE A 193 -3.18 9.01 1.79
CA PHE A 193 -2.81 10.22 1.08
C PHE A 193 -4.02 11.13 0.82
N PRO A 194 -3.85 12.46 0.91
CA PRO A 194 -4.73 13.42 0.25
C PRO A 194 -4.83 13.10 -1.24
N LEU A 195 -5.99 13.42 -1.83
CA LEU A 195 -6.22 13.12 -3.24
C LEU A 195 -5.27 13.90 -4.15
N GLU A 196 -4.94 15.12 -3.73
CA GLU A 196 -4.10 16.09 -4.40
C GLU A 196 -2.65 15.60 -4.55
N GLU A 197 -2.19 14.71 -3.65
CA GLU A 197 -0.85 14.12 -3.70
C GLU A 197 -0.75 12.94 -4.68
N LEU A 198 -1.88 12.34 -5.09
CA LEU A 198 -1.88 11.11 -5.89
C LEU A 198 -1.05 11.23 -7.20
N PRO A 199 -1.14 12.33 -7.98
CA PRO A 199 -0.34 12.48 -9.20
C PRO A 199 1.17 12.49 -8.92
N GLN A 200 1.58 13.16 -7.85
CA GLN A 200 2.97 13.20 -7.43
C GLN A 200 3.46 11.81 -7.00
N ARG A 201 2.67 11.06 -6.21
CA ARG A 201 3.04 9.70 -5.77
C ARG A 201 3.21 8.73 -6.93
N ILE A 202 2.31 8.79 -7.92
CA ILE A 202 2.43 7.97 -9.15
C ILE A 202 3.74 8.32 -9.87
N SER A 203 4.00 9.61 -10.09
CA SER A 203 5.22 10.07 -10.77
C SER A 203 6.50 9.67 -10.02
N GLU A 204 6.51 9.75 -8.69
CA GLU A 204 7.64 9.33 -7.86
C GLU A 204 7.92 7.82 -7.98
N VAL A 205 6.87 7.01 -8.01
CA VAL A 205 6.97 5.55 -8.16
C VAL A 205 7.41 5.17 -9.57
N GLU A 206 6.87 5.80 -10.61
CA GLU A 206 7.31 5.59 -11.99
C GLU A 206 8.78 5.94 -12.15
N PHE A 207 9.20 7.11 -11.65
CA PHE A 207 10.61 7.50 -11.68
C PHE A 207 11.50 6.48 -10.98
N LEU A 208 11.11 6.04 -9.77
CA LEU A 208 11.85 5.03 -9.03
C LEU A 208 11.95 3.70 -9.80
N HIS A 209 10.84 3.25 -10.40
CA HIS A 209 10.78 2.02 -11.17
C HIS A 209 11.70 2.08 -12.40
N ASP A 210 11.52 3.10 -13.23
CA ASP A 210 12.22 3.24 -14.51
C ASP A 210 13.74 3.42 -14.35
N ASN A 211 14.18 4.10 -13.28
CA ASN A 211 15.60 4.45 -13.11
C ASN A 211 16.41 3.41 -12.32
N PHE A 212 15.74 2.51 -11.59
CA PHE A 212 16.45 1.57 -10.70
C PHE A 212 16.04 0.11 -10.86
N PHE A 213 14.82 -0.16 -11.32
CA PHE A 213 14.30 -1.52 -11.41
C PHE A 213 14.09 -2.00 -12.85
N ASP A 214 13.63 -1.14 -13.75
CA ASP A 214 13.42 -1.45 -15.18
C ASP A 214 14.46 -0.76 -16.09
N VAL A 215 15.73 -0.94 -15.73
CA VAL A 215 16.90 -0.33 -16.38
C VAL A 215 17.37 -1.13 -17.59
#